data_AF-A0A1K1NGP1-F1
#
_entry.id   AF-A0A1K1NGP1-F1
#
_cell.length_a   1.000
_cell.length_b   1.000
_cell.length_c   1.000
_cell.angle_alpha   90.00
_cell.angle_beta   90.00
_cell.angle_gamma   90.00
#
_symmetry.space_group_name_H-M   'P 1'
#
loop_
_entity.id
_entity.type
_entity.pdbx_description
1 polymer ?
#
loop_
_entity_poly.entity_id
_entity_poly.type
_entity_poly.pdbx_seq_one_letter_code
_entity_poly.pdbx_strand_id
1 'polypeptide(L)'
;MTFRTTPLRPFAALLITILCAACSSDDDTIPEPELTFEELYYLSISDAMVTEEEEIIDSLWTISPANERLQWKTINGHEYVLMASFHKYPSSYPEGDSITNTWGESWLFIPDQMKSRLKDDFIQSSDTIMRICQVLGLPPADENSNTHISALWVRPENLYRPAGNPDISTTTTGSVLSDNVTEIYSSWFNDYIIFAYYRTLAQETDHHYPWTRLGYTYDWSPETEEVGLSEFVLSAGSGIWVENTSPASYLFAD
;
A
#
# COMPACT_ATOMS: atom_id res chain seq x y z
N MET A 1 -56.67 72.77 -6.49
CA MET A 1 -58.14 72.76 -6.29
C MET A 1 -58.69 71.56 -7.04
N THR A 2 -59.67 70.88 -6.43
CA THR A 2 -60.58 69.86 -7.00
C THR A 2 -60.06 68.47 -7.36
N PHE A 3 -60.53 67.52 -6.54
CA PHE A 3 -60.74 66.08 -6.75
C PHE A 3 -61.24 65.69 -8.14
N ARG A 4 -60.87 64.48 -8.58
CA ARG A 4 -61.85 63.50 -9.11
C ARG A 4 -61.37 62.06 -8.94
N THR A 5 -62.11 61.35 -8.11
CA THR A 5 -62.12 59.89 -7.95
C THR A 5 -62.90 59.24 -9.10
N THR A 6 -62.43 58.09 -9.59
CA THR A 6 -63.27 57.11 -10.29
C THR A 6 -62.88 55.69 -9.86
N PRO A 7 -63.84 54.75 -9.67
CA PRO A 7 -63.59 53.51 -8.95
C PRO A 7 -63.47 52.25 -9.84
N LEU A 8 -62.81 51.25 -9.24
CA LEU A 8 -62.85 49.79 -9.40
C LEU A 8 -63.09 49.12 -10.77
N ARG A 9 -62.17 48.19 -11.09
CA ARG A 9 -62.52 46.84 -11.56
C ARG A 9 -61.68 45.80 -10.81
N PRO A 10 -62.27 44.76 -10.19
CA PRO A 10 -61.51 43.68 -9.58
C PRO A 10 -61.08 42.69 -10.66
N PHE A 11 -59.76 42.49 -10.82
CA PHE A 11 -59.26 41.32 -11.52
C PHE A 11 -59.33 40.14 -10.54
N ALA A 12 -60.28 39.24 -10.77
CA ALA A 12 -60.30 37.94 -10.14
C ALA A 12 -59.10 37.13 -10.68
N ALA A 13 -58.05 36.98 -9.87
CA ALA A 13 -56.99 36.02 -10.15
C ALA A 13 -57.51 34.62 -9.81
N LEU A 14 -57.76 33.82 -10.85
CA LEU A 14 -58.10 32.41 -10.75
C LEU A 14 -56.85 31.65 -10.27
N LEU A 15 -56.82 31.29 -8.98
CA LEU A 15 -55.76 30.46 -8.41
C LEU A 15 -55.98 29.01 -8.87
N ILE A 16 -55.23 28.57 -9.89
CA ILE A 16 -55.18 27.16 -10.28
C ILE A 16 -54.23 26.46 -9.32
N THR A 17 -54.77 25.80 -8.30
CA THR A 17 -54.04 24.84 -7.48
C THR A 17 -53.71 23.62 -8.32
N ILE A 18 -52.47 23.52 -8.80
CA ILE A 18 -51.91 22.30 -9.36
C ILE A 18 -51.70 21.34 -8.18
N LEU A 19 -52.55 20.31 -8.10
CA LEU A 19 -52.24 19.14 -7.28
C LEU A 19 -51.03 18.44 -7.93
N CYS A 20 -49.84 18.65 -7.37
CA CYS A 20 -48.74 17.73 -7.60
C CYS A 20 -49.14 16.40 -6.96
N ALA A 21 -49.57 15.44 -7.78
CA ALA A 21 -49.54 14.03 -7.40
C ALA A 21 -48.07 13.68 -7.19
N ALA A 22 -47.65 13.59 -5.92
CA ALA A 22 -46.38 13.01 -5.55
C ALA A 22 -46.44 11.52 -5.91
N CYS A 23 -45.92 11.17 -7.08
CA CYS A 23 -45.46 9.81 -7.30
C CYS A 23 -44.30 9.60 -6.33
N SER A 24 -44.50 8.80 -5.29
CA SER A 24 -43.39 8.17 -4.60
C SER A 24 -42.76 7.21 -5.60
N SER A 25 -41.72 7.66 -6.29
CA SER A 25 -40.70 6.73 -6.76
C SER A 25 -40.14 6.08 -5.50
N ASP A 26 -40.56 4.85 -5.24
CA ASP A 26 -39.77 3.93 -4.43
C ASP A 26 -38.39 3.92 -5.10
N ASP A 27 -37.46 4.65 -4.50
CA ASP A 27 -36.06 4.63 -4.84
C ASP A 27 -35.53 3.30 -4.31
N ASP A 28 -35.80 2.24 -5.06
CA ASP A 28 -35.04 1.00 -4.97
C ASP A 28 -33.62 1.37 -5.39
N THR A 29 -32.85 1.96 -4.47
CA THR A 29 -31.41 2.11 -4.60
C THR A 29 -30.85 0.71 -4.67
N ILE A 30 -30.73 0.16 -5.89
CA ILE A 30 -29.96 -1.04 -6.14
C ILE A 30 -28.54 -0.69 -5.68
N PRO A 31 -28.01 -1.30 -4.60
CA PRO A 31 -26.63 -1.04 -4.21
C PRO A 31 -25.75 -1.40 -5.41
N GLU A 32 -24.81 -0.53 -5.76
CA GLU A 32 -23.83 -0.86 -6.79
C GLU A 32 -23.17 -2.19 -6.42
N PRO A 33 -22.94 -3.08 -7.40
CA PRO A 33 -22.34 -4.38 -7.11
C PRO A 33 -20.99 -4.17 -6.46
N GLU A 34 -20.78 -4.74 -5.27
CA GLU A 34 -19.48 -4.74 -4.62
C GLU A 34 -18.47 -5.50 -5.49
N LEU A 35 -17.34 -4.87 -5.75
CA LEU A 35 -16.24 -5.47 -6.48
C LEU A 35 -15.66 -6.66 -5.70
N THR A 36 -15.28 -7.70 -6.43
CA THR A 36 -14.53 -8.82 -5.85
C THR A 36 -13.10 -8.40 -5.49
N PHE A 37 -12.43 -9.14 -4.60
CA PHE A 37 -11.03 -8.86 -4.27
C PHE A 37 -10.10 -8.99 -5.48
N GLU A 38 -10.39 -9.88 -6.42
CA GLU A 38 -9.65 -9.97 -7.69
C GLU A 38 -9.81 -8.68 -8.51
N GLU A 39 -11.04 -8.19 -8.67
CA GLU A 39 -11.31 -6.93 -9.40
C GLU A 39 -10.64 -5.73 -8.73
N LEU A 40 -10.71 -5.62 -7.40
CA LEU A 40 -10.03 -4.58 -6.64
C LEU A 40 -8.51 -4.65 -6.84
N TYR A 41 -7.93 -5.84 -6.81
CA TYR A 41 -6.51 -6.02 -7.04
C TYR A 41 -6.10 -5.65 -8.49
N TYR A 42 -6.88 -6.04 -9.50
CA TYR A 42 -6.61 -5.64 -10.89
C TYR A 42 -6.72 -4.13 -11.11
N LEU A 43 -7.66 -3.45 -10.43
CA LEU A 43 -7.76 -2.00 -10.48
C LEU A 43 -6.52 -1.35 -9.85
N SER A 44 -6.06 -1.83 -8.69
CA SER A 44 -4.85 -1.29 -8.05
C SER A 44 -3.60 -1.35 -8.94
N ILE A 45 -3.46 -2.41 -9.74
CA ILE A 45 -2.34 -2.53 -10.71
C ILE A 45 -2.47 -1.46 -11.78
N SER A 46 -3.68 -1.28 -12.34
CA SER A 46 -3.92 -0.33 -13.42
C SER A 46 -3.71 1.12 -12.95
N ASP A 47 -4.11 1.39 -11.72
CA ASP A 47 -3.95 2.67 -11.03
C ASP A 47 -2.47 3.00 -10.80
N ALA A 48 -1.73 2.11 -10.12
CA ALA A 48 -0.31 2.29 -9.82
C ALA A 48 0.62 2.45 -11.06
N MET A 49 0.14 2.11 -12.26
CA MET A 49 0.87 2.36 -13.51
C MET A 49 0.98 3.86 -13.85
N VAL A 50 0.04 4.68 -13.39
CA VAL A 50 -0.02 6.13 -13.65
C VAL A 50 0.04 6.87 -12.32
N THR A 51 1.14 7.59 -12.09
CA THR A 51 1.26 8.38 -10.87
C THR A 51 0.51 9.71 -10.97
N GLU A 52 -0.31 10.00 -9.98
CA GLU A 52 -0.99 11.29 -9.79
C GLU A 52 -0.20 12.17 -8.78
N GLU A 53 -0.41 13.49 -8.82
CA GLU A 53 0.37 14.41 -7.96
C GLU A 53 -0.02 14.23 -6.49
N GLU A 54 -1.28 13.91 -6.23
CA GLU A 54 -1.88 13.70 -4.92
C GLU A 54 -1.39 12.42 -4.22
N GLU A 55 -0.88 11.44 -4.97
CA GLU A 55 -0.30 10.20 -4.45
C GLU A 55 1.11 10.43 -3.87
N ILE A 56 1.78 11.53 -4.24
CA ILE A 56 3.12 11.85 -3.75
C ILE A 56 3.02 12.37 -2.31
N ILE A 57 3.34 11.49 -1.37
CA ILE A 57 3.34 11.81 0.08
C ILE A 57 4.69 12.36 0.57
N ASP A 58 4.65 13.06 1.71
CA ASP A 58 5.82 13.54 2.45
C ASP A 58 6.05 12.84 3.80
N SER A 59 5.32 11.74 4.02
CA SER A 59 5.26 11.00 5.28
C SER A 59 5.93 9.61 5.23
N LEU A 60 6.80 9.33 4.25
CA LEU A 60 7.53 8.07 4.21
C LEU A 60 8.40 7.91 5.46
N TRP A 61 8.40 6.71 6.03
CA TRP A 61 9.30 6.39 7.12
C TRP A 61 10.71 6.21 6.54
N THR A 62 11.67 6.90 7.15
CA THR A 62 13.07 6.88 6.73
C THR A 62 13.83 5.79 7.48
N ILE A 63 14.82 5.15 6.85
CA ILE A 63 15.87 4.38 7.54
C ILE A 63 16.98 5.35 7.95
N SER A 64 16.79 5.99 9.09
CA SER A 64 17.76 6.92 9.66
C SER A 64 17.73 6.87 11.19
N PRO A 65 18.84 7.19 11.88
CA PRO A 65 18.86 7.27 13.34
C PRO A 65 17.89 8.30 13.92
N ALA A 66 17.41 9.27 13.12
CA ALA A 66 16.42 10.26 13.54
C ALA A 66 15.00 9.68 13.62
N ASN A 67 14.73 8.55 12.98
CA ASN A 67 13.46 7.85 13.10
C ASN A 67 13.46 6.97 14.36
N GLU A 68 12.92 7.51 15.46
CA GLU A 68 12.84 6.84 16.77
C GLU A 68 11.94 5.59 16.78
N ARG A 69 11.20 5.33 15.69
CA ARG A 69 10.37 4.12 15.54
C ARG A 69 11.15 2.93 14.99
N LEU A 70 12.43 3.12 14.66
CA LEU A 70 13.31 2.04 14.22
C LEU A 70 14.03 1.41 15.41
N GLN A 71 14.24 0.11 15.31
CA GLN A 71 15.09 -0.62 16.22
C GLN A 71 16.45 -0.86 15.56
N TRP A 72 17.50 -0.61 16.33
CA TRP A 72 18.89 -0.69 15.88
C TRP A 72 19.68 -1.61 16.81
N LYS A 73 20.63 -2.37 16.24
CA LYS A 73 21.60 -3.13 17.03
C LYS A 73 22.95 -3.21 16.34
N THR A 74 24.01 -3.28 17.14
CA THR A 74 25.37 -3.52 16.64
C THR A 74 25.68 -5.02 16.68
N ILE A 75 26.04 -5.61 15.54
CA ILE A 75 26.51 -7.00 15.45
C ILE A 75 27.92 -6.98 14.85
N ASN A 76 28.91 -7.55 15.55
CA ASN A 76 30.30 -7.62 15.08
C ASN A 76 30.87 -6.26 14.63
N GLY A 77 30.48 -5.16 15.28
CA GLY A 77 30.96 -3.81 14.99
C GLY A 77 30.26 -3.10 13.81
N HIS A 78 29.22 -3.70 13.23
CA HIS A 78 28.40 -3.08 12.20
C HIS A 78 26.99 -2.79 12.74
N GLU A 79 26.42 -1.67 12.31
CA GLU A 79 25.04 -1.29 12.63
C GLU A 79 24.05 -2.06 11.75
N TYR A 80 22.97 -2.53 12.39
CA TYR A 80 21.85 -3.21 11.76
C TYR A 80 20.55 -2.53 12.17
N VAL A 81 19.62 -2.43 11.22
CA VAL A 81 18.24 -1.97 11.46
C VAL A 81 17.30 -3.18 11.38
N LEU A 82 16.28 -3.20 12.24
CA LEU A 82 15.24 -4.23 12.21
C LEU A 82 14.24 -3.94 11.10
N MET A 83 14.11 -4.89 10.18
CA MET A 83 13.15 -4.91 9.09
C MET A 83 12.30 -6.17 9.17
N ALA A 84 11.24 -6.27 8.38
CA ALA A 84 10.47 -7.50 8.24
C ALA A 84 10.23 -7.86 6.78
N SER A 85 10.13 -9.16 6.51
CA SER A 85 9.70 -9.71 5.22
C SER A 85 8.52 -10.65 5.41
N PHE A 86 7.57 -10.63 4.48
CA PHE A 86 6.43 -11.55 4.45
C PHE A 86 6.64 -12.61 3.37
N HIS A 87 6.63 -13.88 3.74
CA HIS A 87 7.05 -14.99 2.85
C HIS A 87 6.32 -16.31 3.16
N LYS A 88 6.48 -17.28 2.25
CA LYS A 88 5.90 -18.63 2.34
C LYS A 88 6.80 -19.65 3.06
N TYR A 89 8.11 -19.41 3.10
CA TYR A 89 9.10 -20.43 3.48
C TYR A 89 9.79 -20.13 4.83
N PRO A 90 9.20 -20.51 5.98
CA PRO A 90 9.80 -20.24 7.29
C PRO A 90 11.16 -20.91 7.50
N SER A 91 11.39 -22.09 6.93
CA SER A 91 12.68 -22.78 7.02
C SER A 91 13.83 -22.02 6.34
N SER A 92 13.52 -21.08 5.45
CA SER A 92 14.51 -20.21 4.82
C SER A 92 15.03 -19.12 5.77
N TYR A 93 14.29 -18.84 6.85
CA TYR A 93 14.63 -17.85 7.87
C TYR A 93 14.65 -18.52 9.26
N PRO A 94 15.66 -19.34 9.57
CA PRO A 94 15.77 -19.98 10.87
C PRO A 94 16.08 -18.94 11.96
N GLU A 95 15.23 -18.88 12.98
CA GLU A 95 15.36 -17.96 14.12
C GLU A 95 16.73 -18.09 14.82
N GLY A 96 17.36 -16.95 15.10
CA GLY A 96 18.64 -16.87 15.79
C GLY A 96 19.87 -17.20 14.93
N ASP A 97 19.70 -17.41 13.62
CA ASP A 97 20.79 -17.73 12.69
C ASP A 97 21.19 -16.53 11.81
N SER A 98 22.40 -16.62 11.26
CA SER A 98 22.89 -15.72 10.21
C SER A 98 22.79 -16.41 8.86
N ILE A 99 22.09 -15.78 7.93
CA ILE A 99 21.91 -16.30 6.57
C ILE A 99 22.44 -15.30 5.53
N THR A 100 22.66 -15.80 4.31
CA THR A 100 22.89 -14.96 3.14
C THR A 100 21.65 -15.02 2.26
N ASN A 101 21.15 -13.86 1.82
CA ASN A 101 20.02 -13.77 0.90
C ASN A 101 20.40 -14.26 -0.51
N THR A 102 20.30 -15.56 -0.76
CA THR A 102 20.75 -16.19 -2.02
C THR A 102 19.65 -16.34 -3.06
N TRP A 103 18.40 -16.01 -2.73
CA TRP A 103 17.24 -16.24 -3.60
C TRP A 103 16.90 -15.04 -4.48
N GLY A 104 17.76 -14.02 -4.50
CA GLY A 104 17.54 -12.76 -5.17
C GLY A 104 17.35 -11.63 -4.18
N GLU A 105 16.60 -10.63 -4.58
CA GLU A 105 16.27 -9.49 -3.73
C GLU A 105 15.15 -9.84 -2.75
N SER A 106 15.11 -9.17 -1.61
CA SER A 106 14.02 -9.34 -0.64
C SER A 106 13.31 -8.03 -0.40
N TRP A 107 11.98 -8.06 -0.54
CA TRP A 107 11.12 -6.95 -0.18
C TRP A 107 10.91 -6.90 1.33
N LEU A 108 11.06 -5.69 1.88
CA LEU A 108 11.09 -5.42 3.31
C LEU A 108 10.22 -4.21 3.66
N PHE A 109 9.69 -4.24 4.88
CA PHE A 109 8.98 -3.13 5.51
C PHE A 109 9.45 -2.94 6.96
N ILE A 110 9.11 -1.81 7.57
CA ILE A 110 9.42 -1.55 8.99
C ILE A 110 8.37 -2.25 9.86
N PRO A 111 8.74 -3.18 10.77
CA PRO A 111 7.79 -3.97 11.54
C PRO A 111 6.80 -3.12 12.36
N ASP A 112 7.30 -2.06 12.99
CA ASP A 112 6.48 -1.16 13.81
C ASP A 112 5.50 -0.31 12.97
N GLN A 113 5.83 -0.05 11.68
CA GLN A 113 4.91 0.63 10.78
C GLN A 113 3.72 -0.27 10.42
N MET A 114 3.98 -1.55 10.12
CA MET A 114 2.92 -2.55 9.87
C MET A 114 1.97 -2.61 11.08
N LYS A 115 2.52 -2.76 12.29
CA LYS A 115 1.71 -2.78 13.52
C LYS A 115 0.91 -1.48 13.67
N SER A 116 1.53 -0.32 13.47
CA SER A 116 0.84 0.97 13.60
C SER A 116 -0.24 1.19 12.53
N ARG A 117 -0.07 0.68 11.31
CA ARG A 117 -1.03 0.84 10.20
C ARG A 117 -2.26 -0.04 10.40
N LEU A 118 -2.07 -1.21 11.02
CA LEU A 118 -3.14 -2.18 11.20
C LEU A 118 -3.83 -2.07 12.57
N LYS A 119 -3.17 -1.61 13.65
CA LYS A 119 -3.70 -1.69 15.04
C LYS A 119 -5.13 -1.15 15.28
N ASP A 120 -5.55 -0.11 14.57
CA ASP A 120 -6.77 0.64 14.92
C ASP A 120 -8.03 -0.06 14.37
N ASP A 121 -7.89 -0.76 13.24
CA ASP A 121 -9.02 -1.40 12.52
C ASP A 121 -8.86 -2.93 12.42
N PHE A 122 -7.72 -3.47 12.87
CA PHE A 122 -7.42 -4.88 12.70
C PHE A 122 -7.96 -5.73 13.86
N ILE A 123 -8.93 -6.59 13.54
CA ILE A 123 -9.35 -7.69 14.42
C ILE A 123 -8.60 -8.94 13.99
N GLN A 124 -7.71 -9.43 14.87
CA GLN A 124 -7.01 -10.70 14.64
C GLN A 124 -8.04 -11.81 14.39
N SER A 125 -8.04 -12.30 13.15
CA SER A 125 -9.01 -13.28 12.63
C SER A 125 -8.34 -14.16 11.59
N SER A 126 -9.09 -15.09 10.99
CA SER A 126 -8.62 -15.86 9.82
C SER A 126 -8.14 -14.98 8.67
N ASP A 127 -8.64 -13.74 8.59
CA ASP A 127 -8.46 -12.85 7.44
C ASP A 127 -7.22 -11.96 7.59
N THR A 128 -6.40 -12.24 8.61
CA THR A 128 -5.10 -11.59 8.85
C THR A 128 -4.24 -11.59 7.58
N ILE A 129 -4.18 -12.72 6.89
CA ILE A 129 -3.38 -12.88 5.67
C ILE A 129 -3.93 -11.99 4.56
N MET A 130 -5.25 -11.92 4.38
CA MET A 130 -5.87 -11.06 3.37
C MET A 130 -5.52 -9.59 3.61
N ARG A 131 -5.65 -9.13 4.86
CA ARG A 131 -5.32 -7.74 5.18
C ARG A 131 -3.84 -7.41 5.01
N ILE A 132 -2.96 -8.35 5.32
CA ILE A 132 -1.51 -8.19 5.09
C ILE A 132 -1.21 -8.17 3.58
N CYS A 133 -1.88 -9.00 2.77
CA CYS A 133 -1.76 -8.93 1.32
C CYS A 133 -2.20 -7.57 0.78
N GLN A 134 -3.34 -7.06 1.25
CA GLN A 134 -3.84 -5.71 0.92
C GLN A 134 -2.80 -4.64 1.17
N VAL A 135 -2.37 -4.46 2.43
CA VAL A 135 -1.49 -3.36 2.81
C VAL A 135 -0.10 -3.44 2.17
N LEU A 136 0.34 -4.63 1.76
CA LEU A 136 1.63 -4.84 1.09
C LEU A 136 1.53 -4.82 -0.45
N GLY A 137 0.35 -4.61 -1.03
CA GLY A 137 0.18 -4.65 -2.48
C GLY A 137 0.42 -6.04 -3.10
N LEU A 138 0.11 -7.10 -2.35
CA LEU A 138 0.22 -8.48 -2.81
C LEU A 138 -1.14 -9.00 -3.31
N PRO A 139 -1.16 -10.03 -4.17
CA PRO A 139 -2.40 -10.64 -4.66
C PRO A 139 -3.35 -11.06 -3.54
N PRO A 140 -4.67 -11.16 -3.82
CA PRO A 140 -5.64 -11.68 -2.87
C PRO A 140 -5.19 -13.00 -2.27
N ALA A 141 -5.39 -13.15 -0.96
CA ALA A 141 -4.91 -14.31 -0.25
C ALA A 141 -5.59 -15.61 -0.74
N ASP A 142 -4.76 -16.59 -1.07
CA ASP A 142 -5.13 -17.92 -1.57
C ASP A 142 -4.31 -19.02 -0.85
N GLU A 143 -4.42 -20.26 -1.31
CA GLU A 143 -3.65 -21.38 -0.76
C GLU A 143 -2.13 -21.29 -1.01
N ASN A 144 -1.71 -20.45 -1.97
CA ASN A 144 -0.31 -20.27 -2.34
C ASN A 144 0.36 -19.09 -1.68
N SER A 145 -0.39 -18.27 -0.96
CA SER A 145 0.04 -17.03 -0.37
C SER A 145 1.14 -17.19 0.68
N ASN A 146 1.82 -16.08 0.95
CA ASN A 146 2.72 -15.96 2.08
C ASN A 146 1.96 -16.14 3.39
N THR A 147 2.62 -16.71 4.40
CA THR A 147 1.96 -17.06 5.67
C THR A 147 2.80 -16.72 6.89
N HIS A 148 4.06 -16.31 6.70
CA HIS A 148 5.01 -16.07 7.77
C HIS A 148 5.68 -14.71 7.60
N ILE A 149 5.92 -14.04 8.72
CA ILE A 149 6.74 -12.85 8.81
C ILE A 149 8.01 -13.21 9.55
N SER A 150 9.15 -12.82 8.99
CA SER A 150 10.43 -12.86 9.68
C SER A 150 10.87 -11.44 10.03
N ALA A 151 11.28 -11.20 11.28
CA ALA A 151 12.00 -9.98 11.63
C ALA A 151 13.50 -10.21 11.41
N LEU A 152 14.09 -9.30 10.64
CA LEU A 152 15.40 -9.44 10.04
C LEU A 152 16.25 -8.23 10.40
N TRP A 153 17.41 -8.47 10.99
CA TRP A 153 18.42 -7.44 11.14
C TRP A 153 19.26 -7.39 9.87
N VAL A 154 19.24 -6.23 9.22
CA VAL A 154 19.94 -5.99 7.96
C VAL A 154 20.79 -4.74 8.05
N ARG A 155 21.87 -4.68 7.25
CA ARG A 155 22.73 -3.49 7.18
C ARG A 155 22.04 -2.43 6.30
N PRO A 156 21.86 -1.17 6.76
CA PRO A 156 21.19 -0.14 5.97
C PRO A 156 21.83 0.12 4.62
N GLU A 157 23.15 -0.01 4.52
CA GLU A 157 23.89 0.18 3.26
C GLU A 157 23.55 -0.84 2.15
N ASN A 158 22.88 -1.94 2.50
CA ASN A 158 22.39 -2.94 1.55
C ASN A 158 20.93 -2.72 1.15
N LEU A 159 20.27 -1.74 1.76
CA LEU A 159 18.89 -1.36 1.46
C LEU A 159 18.86 -0.24 0.43
N TYR A 160 17.83 -0.27 -0.39
CA TYR A 160 17.42 0.86 -1.21
C TYR A 160 15.90 0.97 -1.20
N ARG A 161 15.39 2.18 -1.44
CA ARG A 161 13.97 2.43 -1.62
C ARG A 161 13.60 2.12 -3.08
N PRO A 162 12.61 1.27 -3.38
CA PRO A 162 12.22 0.94 -4.75
C PRO A 162 11.37 2.08 -5.37
N ALA A 163 11.97 3.24 -5.57
CA ALA A 163 11.30 4.47 -6.04
C ALA A 163 12.17 5.30 -6.98
N GLY A 164 11.64 6.40 -7.51
CA GLY A 164 12.41 7.33 -8.35
C GLY A 164 13.69 7.85 -7.67
N ASN A 165 13.67 8.03 -6.35
CA ASN A 165 14.86 8.23 -5.53
C ASN A 165 15.11 7.00 -4.63
N PRO A 166 16.23 6.27 -4.80
CA PRO A 166 16.55 5.09 -4.01
C PRO A 166 16.98 5.37 -2.57
N ASP A 167 17.15 6.64 -2.19
CA ASP A 167 17.61 7.03 -0.87
C ASP A 167 16.60 6.64 0.23
N ILE A 168 17.04 5.75 1.12
CA ILE A 168 16.25 5.25 2.24
C ILE A 168 16.01 6.31 3.33
N SER A 169 16.71 7.45 3.27
CA SER A 169 16.62 8.54 4.24
C SER A 169 15.59 9.62 3.88
N THR A 170 14.92 9.51 2.73
CA THR A 170 13.92 10.48 2.28
C THR A 170 12.53 10.20 2.84
N THR A 171 11.78 11.27 3.10
CA THR A 171 10.37 11.24 3.51
C THR A 171 9.41 11.38 2.33
N THR A 172 9.92 11.68 1.13
CA THR A 172 9.16 11.83 -0.12
C THR A 172 10.02 11.40 -1.31
N THR A 173 9.38 10.95 -2.37
CA THR A 173 9.99 10.66 -3.67
C THR A 173 8.91 10.65 -4.75
N GLY A 174 9.29 10.85 -6.01
CA GLY A 174 8.41 10.64 -7.15
C GLY A 174 8.64 9.29 -7.81
N SER A 175 7.80 8.97 -8.81
CA SER A 175 7.89 7.75 -9.62
C SER A 175 8.86 7.86 -10.81
N VAL A 176 9.48 9.02 -10.99
CA VAL A 176 10.50 9.28 -12.01
C VAL A 176 11.89 9.21 -11.38
N LEU A 177 12.81 8.52 -12.05
CA LEU A 177 14.20 8.42 -11.61
C LEU A 177 14.82 9.81 -11.42
N SER A 178 15.40 10.03 -10.24
CA SER A 178 16.19 11.24 -9.95
C SER A 178 17.48 11.26 -10.76
N ASP A 179 18.01 12.45 -11.07
CA ASP A 179 19.16 12.63 -11.96
C ASP A 179 20.45 11.91 -11.50
N ASN A 180 20.57 11.60 -10.21
CA ASN A 180 21.80 11.07 -9.60
C ASN A 180 21.77 9.58 -9.30
N VAL A 181 20.79 8.83 -9.81
CA VAL A 181 20.77 7.38 -9.65
C VAL A 181 21.90 6.71 -10.43
N THR A 182 22.40 5.59 -9.92
CA THR A 182 23.41 4.80 -10.62
C THR A 182 22.81 4.10 -11.84
N GLU A 183 23.63 3.77 -12.83
CA GLU A 183 23.19 2.98 -14.00
C GLU A 183 22.65 1.60 -13.60
N ILE A 184 23.24 0.98 -12.58
CA ILE A 184 22.78 -0.30 -12.02
C ILE A 184 21.35 -0.16 -11.48
N TYR A 185 21.10 0.87 -10.67
CA TYR A 185 19.77 1.13 -10.14
C TYR A 185 18.77 1.50 -11.23
N SER A 186 19.18 2.32 -12.21
CA SER A 186 18.34 2.68 -13.35
C SER A 186 17.95 1.45 -14.18
N SER A 187 18.85 0.49 -14.41
CA SER A 187 18.52 -0.77 -15.09
C SER A 187 17.54 -1.57 -14.25
N TRP A 188 17.84 -1.76 -12.97
CA TRP A 188 16.97 -2.48 -12.05
C TRP A 188 15.55 -1.89 -12.01
N PHE A 189 15.43 -0.56 -11.88
CA PHE A 189 14.16 0.14 -11.81
C PHE A 189 13.33 -0.07 -13.08
N ASN A 190 13.94 0.10 -14.26
CA ASN A 190 13.25 -0.09 -15.54
C ASN A 190 12.89 -1.57 -15.78
N ASP A 191 13.76 -2.51 -15.42
CA ASP A 191 13.48 -3.94 -15.49
C ASP A 191 12.34 -4.32 -14.55
N TYR A 192 12.27 -3.69 -13.37
CA TYR A 192 11.19 -3.92 -12.41
C TYR A 192 9.86 -3.32 -12.86
N ILE A 193 9.84 -2.22 -13.64
CA ILE A 193 8.61 -1.74 -14.32
C ILE A 193 8.06 -2.84 -15.23
N ILE A 194 8.92 -3.45 -16.05
CA ILE A 194 8.52 -4.53 -16.94
C ILE A 194 8.05 -5.73 -16.13
N PHE A 195 8.76 -6.10 -15.08
CA PHE A 195 8.36 -7.18 -14.19
C PHE A 195 7.00 -6.92 -13.54
N ALA A 196 6.79 -5.74 -12.96
CA ALA A 196 5.58 -5.39 -12.21
C ALA A 196 4.34 -5.38 -13.10
N TYR A 197 4.39 -4.77 -14.29
CA TYR A 197 3.17 -4.49 -15.07
C TYR A 197 3.07 -5.21 -16.43
N TYR A 198 4.18 -5.64 -17.02
CA TYR A 198 4.21 -6.02 -18.44
C TYR A 198 4.77 -7.42 -18.72
N ARG A 199 5.25 -8.13 -17.70
CA ARG A 199 5.79 -9.48 -17.89
C ARG A 199 4.68 -10.43 -18.35
N THR A 200 5.06 -11.39 -19.18
CA THR A 200 4.18 -12.50 -19.54
C THR A 200 3.87 -13.31 -18.28
N LEU A 201 2.58 -13.49 -17.98
CA LEU A 201 2.09 -14.40 -16.95
C LEU A 201 2.03 -15.80 -17.56
N ALA A 202 2.74 -16.75 -16.95
CA ALA A 202 2.88 -18.10 -17.49
C ALA A 202 1.82 -19.07 -16.92
N GLN A 203 1.30 -18.75 -15.74
CA GLN A 203 0.28 -19.50 -15.03
C GLN A 203 -0.86 -18.58 -14.62
N GLU A 204 -2.06 -19.14 -14.44
CA GLU A 204 -3.25 -18.41 -13.97
C GLU A 204 -3.06 -17.79 -12.58
N THR A 205 -2.14 -18.33 -11.78
CA THR A 205 -1.78 -17.84 -10.43
C THR A 205 -0.65 -16.80 -10.47
N ASP A 206 -0.12 -16.45 -11.63
CA ASP A 206 0.88 -15.40 -11.74
C ASP A 206 0.16 -14.05 -11.82
N HIS A 207 0.65 -13.05 -11.09
CA HIS A 207 0.02 -11.72 -11.04
C HIS A 207 1.01 -10.60 -11.36
N HIS A 208 0.54 -9.55 -12.02
CA HIS A 208 1.20 -8.24 -11.98
C HIS A 208 1.12 -7.65 -10.56
N TYR A 209 1.87 -6.58 -10.29
CA TYR A 209 1.94 -5.96 -8.97
C TYR A 209 1.65 -4.45 -9.03
N PRO A 210 0.85 -3.90 -8.09
CA PRO A 210 0.59 -2.47 -7.97
C PRO A 210 1.79 -1.74 -7.35
N TRP A 211 2.95 -1.83 -7.99
CA TRP A 211 4.14 -1.12 -7.51
C TRP A 211 3.95 0.38 -7.74
N THR A 212 4.04 1.20 -6.70
CA THR A 212 3.75 2.64 -6.84
C THR A 212 4.92 3.42 -7.46
N ARG A 213 6.15 2.92 -7.27
CA ARG A 213 7.41 3.67 -7.48
C ARG A 213 7.53 4.93 -6.62
N LEU A 214 6.65 5.10 -5.64
CA LEU A 214 6.59 6.23 -4.71
C LEU A 214 7.21 5.89 -3.35
N GLY A 215 7.75 4.68 -3.19
CA GLY A 215 8.45 4.27 -1.97
C GLY A 215 7.50 3.84 -0.84
N TYR A 216 6.23 3.60 -1.17
CA TYR A 216 5.27 2.89 -0.34
C TYR A 216 4.54 1.79 -1.11
N THR A 217 4.08 0.75 -0.42
CA THR A 217 3.26 -0.32 -1.00
C THR A 217 1.84 0.17 -1.26
N TYR A 218 1.21 -0.23 -2.37
CA TYR A 218 -0.19 0.10 -2.64
C TYR A 218 -1.12 -0.75 -1.77
N ASP A 219 -1.96 -0.11 -0.95
CA ASP A 219 -2.99 -0.75 -0.13
C ASP A 219 -4.32 -0.83 -0.89
N TRP A 220 -4.61 -1.97 -1.51
CA TRP A 220 -5.80 -2.13 -2.35
C TRP A 220 -7.10 -2.40 -1.57
N SER A 221 -7.09 -2.29 -0.24
CA SER A 221 -8.30 -2.45 0.56
C SER A 221 -9.33 -1.35 0.22
N PRO A 222 -10.60 -1.70 -0.05
CA PRO A 222 -11.63 -0.70 -0.36
C PRO A 222 -12.01 0.16 0.86
N GLU A 223 -11.57 -0.22 2.05
CA GLU A 223 -11.87 0.44 3.33
C GLU A 223 -10.77 1.42 3.77
N THR A 224 -9.69 1.56 3.00
CA THR A 224 -8.55 2.41 3.37
C THR A 224 -8.04 3.23 2.20
N GLU A 225 -7.34 4.32 2.51
CA GLU A 225 -6.48 5.01 1.53
C GLU A 225 -5.42 4.04 0.96
N GLU A 226 -5.08 4.23 -0.31
CA GLU A 226 -4.12 3.42 -1.07
C GLU A 226 -2.68 3.44 -0.53
N VAL A 227 -2.36 4.37 0.37
CA VAL A 227 -1.02 4.48 0.94
C VAL A 227 -0.81 3.38 1.98
N GLY A 228 -0.03 2.36 1.63
CA GLY A 228 0.37 1.27 2.51
C GLY A 228 1.58 1.61 3.39
N LEU A 229 2.60 0.76 3.37
CA LEU A 229 3.80 0.87 4.20
C LEU A 229 4.96 1.44 3.40
N SER A 230 5.91 2.10 4.06
CA SER A 230 7.17 2.46 3.41
C SER A 230 7.92 1.18 3.05
N GLU A 231 8.23 1.01 1.77
CA GLU A 231 8.83 -0.18 1.19
C GLU A 231 10.33 -0.02 0.98
N PHE A 232 11.04 -1.13 1.13
CA PHE A 232 12.48 -1.22 0.96
C PHE A 232 12.83 -2.54 0.28
N VAL A 233 13.94 -2.55 -0.46
CA VAL A 233 14.48 -3.76 -1.04
C VAL A 233 15.88 -4.00 -0.51
N LEU A 234 16.11 -5.23 -0.06
CA LEU A 234 17.42 -5.73 0.31
C LEU A 234 18.10 -6.35 -0.91
N SER A 235 19.31 -5.87 -1.18
CA SER A 235 20.14 -6.36 -2.27
C SER A 235 20.44 -7.85 -2.14
N ALA A 236 20.45 -8.58 -3.26
CA ALA A 236 20.83 -9.99 -3.30
C ALA A 236 22.25 -10.20 -2.74
N GLY A 237 22.48 -11.36 -2.10
CA GLY A 237 23.77 -11.70 -1.50
C GLY A 237 24.05 -10.99 -0.17
N SER A 238 23.11 -10.19 0.34
CA SER A 238 23.25 -9.54 1.65
C SER A 238 23.24 -10.54 2.80
N GLY A 239 24.09 -10.31 3.81
CA GLY A 239 24.02 -11.01 5.09
C GLY A 239 22.85 -10.48 5.93
N ILE A 240 22.13 -11.41 6.54
CA ILE A 240 20.95 -11.15 7.39
C ILE A 240 21.13 -11.91 8.70
N TRP A 241 20.77 -11.28 9.83
CA TRP A 241 20.54 -12.00 11.08
C TRP A 241 19.04 -12.12 11.33
N VAL A 242 18.54 -13.35 11.46
CA VAL A 242 17.12 -13.62 11.68
C VAL A 242 16.82 -13.47 13.18
N GLU A 243 16.01 -12.49 13.54
CA GLU A 243 15.59 -12.29 14.94
C GLU A 243 14.55 -13.32 15.35
N ASN A 244 13.51 -13.46 14.54
CA ASN A 244 12.45 -14.43 14.73
C ASN A 244 11.69 -14.67 13.42
N THR A 245 10.95 -15.77 13.38
CA THR A 245 10.06 -16.13 12.28
C THR A 245 8.75 -16.65 12.86
N SER A 246 7.65 -16.00 12.55
CA SER A 246 6.33 -16.35 13.10
C SER A 246 5.27 -16.40 12.01
N PRO A 247 4.21 -17.22 12.15
CA PRO A 247 3.07 -17.11 11.27
C PRO A 247 2.48 -15.70 11.37
N ALA A 248 2.12 -15.11 10.24
CA ALA A 248 1.61 -13.74 10.18
C ALA A 248 0.28 -13.56 10.95
N SER A 249 -0.47 -14.65 11.15
CA SER A 249 -1.63 -14.68 12.04
C SER A 249 -1.30 -14.34 13.50
N TYR A 250 -0.03 -14.33 13.91
CA TYR A 250 0.43 -13.94 15.26
C TYR A 250 0.98 -12.51 15.32
N LEU A 251 0.83 -11.69 14.27
CA LEU A 251 1.38 -10.32 14.20
C LEU A 251 1.03 -9.45 15.43
N PHE A 252 -0.15 -9.70 16.03
CA PHE A 252 -0.68 -9.02 17.21
C PHE A 252 -0.82 -9.92 18.45
N ALA A 253 -0.25 -11.13 18.42
CA ALA A 253 -0.19 -11.96 19.62
C ALA A 253 0.92 -11.44 20.54
N ASP A 254 0.56 -11.08 21.77
CA ASP A 254 1.49 -10.68 22.84
C ASP A 254 2.41 -11.83 23.29
#